data_AF-V4LQ11-F1
#
_entry.id   AF-V4LQ11-F1
#
_cell.length_a   1.000
_cell.length_b   1.000
_cell.length_c   1.000
_cell.angle_alpha   90.00
_cell.angle_beta   90.00
_cell.angle_gamma   90.00
#
_symmetry.space_group_name_H-M   'P 1'
#
loop_
_entity.id
_entity.type
_entity.pdbx_description
1 polymer ?
#
loop_
_entity_poly.entity_id
_entity_poly.type
_entity_poly.pdbx_seq_one_letter_code
_entity_poly.pdbx_strand_id
1 'polypeptide(L)'
;FAQPGQASLESVSDEVRGLGVTLTSSTKSAAESTAPSPYELSEGEIEEVENAVDRALFGLGRLVPDRPLLIVARHAKGFDYIEFLKRALREVYRVRVGGLPEPKHVSSVIDLQLLIPVEVGAGGRLFVIDLVSGDLGRLLREEASSGEVKGPSQATLRRIRESVRDRLRELFSQGYGFIVIYGDYYVGSLVSGAQAEIPRGGAPEDYLLTIPSPVEVSPVASEESLYVLLANLMWGRVSEPKMDYEDIGSFDGLVVRLEDEYWRALEGALKDFNVQVLVRPSAEGDEAGRESMSHYLTKAFMVNYLVSRLTEEFKGEGAKEDEARRKALDCVSTEYQPGGANVRYDVYVNGGCGSLSGLVVEVETLYGTGTALHKVLDTIESRVKAGVSRLWVVVPNPQAIIYLPQLLRLERYARELFKGKEIEFYTLDVKGGVPVRLVEVARRLLDEWRRLKGEPAGGAEEGVTPAQ
;
A
#
# COMPACT_ATOMS: atom_id res chain seq x y z
N PHE A 1 -12.28 10.08 52.21
CA PHE A 1 -12.96 11.04 51.34
C PHE A 1 -12.10 12.30 51.23
N ALA A 2 -11.34 12.41 50.16
CA ALA A 2 -10.72 13.64 49.68
C ALA A 2 -11.19 13.77 48.22
N GLN A 3 -11.70 14.95 47.85
CA GLN A 3 -12.27 15.19 46.53
C GLN A 3 -11.20 15.11 45.44
N PRO A 4 -11.50 14.55 44.25
CA PRO A 4 -10.64 14.69 43.09
C PRO A 4 -10.77 16.12 42.54
N GLY A 5 -9.64 16.83 42.45
CA GLY A 5 -9.56 18.10 41.77
C GLY A 5 -9.89 17.94 40.28
N GLN A 6 -10.74 18.83 39.77
CA GLN A 6 -11.03 18.95 38.34
C GLN A 6 -9.74 19.34 37.60
N ALA A 7 -9.19 18.44 36.80
CA ALA A 7 -8.26 18.78 35.73
C ALA A 7 -9.10 19.05 34.48
N SER A 8 -9.09 20.30 33.99
CA SER A 8 -9.71 20.64 32.71
C SER A 8 -8.84 20.11 31.57
N LEU A 9 -9.49 19.57 30.53
CA LEU A 9 -8.89 19.07 29.29
C LEU A 9 -8.31 20.18 28.39
N GLU A 10 -8.06 21.38 28.91
CA GLU A 10 -7.47 22.48 28.16
C GLU A 10 -5.93 22.50 28.25
N SER A 11 -5.31 21.81 29.21
CA SER A 11 -3.85 21.86 29.41
C SER A 11 -3.03 20.81 28.64
N VAL A 12 -3.64 20.02 27.76
CA VAL A 12 -2.93 19.05 26.90
C VAL A 12 -2.89 19.51 25.42
N SER A 13 -3.59 20.60 25.11
CA SER A 13 -3.69 21.14 23.74
C SER A 13 -2.60 22.15 23.38
N ASP A 14 -1.82 22.62 24.36
CA ASP A 14 -0.81 23.67 24.17
C ASP A 14 0.61 23.16 23.89
N GLU A 15 0.90 21.85 24.04
CA GLU A 15 2.19 21.28 23.63
C GLU A 15 2.25 20.85 22.15
N VAL A 16 1.13 20.87 21.42
CA VAL A 16 1.08 20.56 19.97
C VAL A 16 0.98 21.84 19.11
N ARG A 17 0.86 23.03 19.73
CA ARG A 17 0.87 24.34 19.05
C ARG A 17 2.23 25.05 19.05
N GLY A 18 3.29 24.41 19.54
CA GLY A 18 4.64 24.96 19.66
C GLY A 18 5.52 24.98 18.39
N LEU A 19 5.02 24.56 17.23
CA LEU A 19 5.78 24.61 15.96
C LEU A 19 5.34 25.75 15.03
N GLY A 20 4.67 26.77 15.58
CA GLY A 20 4.46 28.05 14.91
C GLY A 20 5.77 28.84 14.79
N VAL A 21 6.60 28.54 13.79
CA VAL A 21 7.67 29.45 13.38
C VAL A 21 7.02 30.71 12.82
N THR A 22 7.02 31.76 13.63
CA THR A 22 6.59 33.09 13.24
C THR A 22 7.66 33.67 12.32
N LEU A 23 7.46 33.57 11.00
CA LEU A 23 8.26 34.32 10.03
C LEU A 23 7.83 35.80 10.09
N THR A 24 8.60 36.59 10.83
CA THR A 24 8.52 38.05 10.78
C THR A 24 8.82 38.54 9.37
N SER A 25 7.91 39.33 8.84
CA SER A 25 8.01 40.03 7.55
C SER A 25 9.10 41.12 7.60
N SER A 26 9.99 41.09 6.60
CA SER A 26 10.82 42.18 6.02
C SER A 26 11.99 41.47 5.35
N THR A 27 12.11 41.37 4.02
CA THR A 27 12.17 42.42 3.01
C THR A 27 11.95 41.79 1.63
N LYS A 28 11.28 42.53 0.73
CA LYS A 28 11.15 42.19 -0.70
C LYS A 28 12.52 41.93 -1.34
N SER A 29 12.76 40.73 -1.85
CA SER A 29 13.54 40.52 -3.07
C SER A 29 12.90 39.39 -3.88
N ALA A 30 12.73 39.62 -5.18
CA ALA A 30 12.08 38.73 -6.12
C ALA A 30 12.67 37.31 -6.05
N ALA A 31 11.81 36.32 -5.78
CA ALA A 31 12.16 34.93 -5.95
C ALA A 31 12.10 34.60 -7.44
N GLU A 32 13.26 34.32 -8.04
CA GLU A 32 13.33 33.59 -9.29
C GLU A 32 12.66 32.23 -9.07
N SER A 33 11.55 32.02 -9.77
CA SER A 33 10.88 30.74 -9.93
C SER A 33 11.80 29.82 -10.74
N THR A 34 12.69 29.10 -10.06
CA THR A 34 13.34 27.93 -10.66
C THR A 34 12.28 26.85 -10.83
N ALA A 35 11.90 26.57 -12.08
CA ALA A 35 11.04 25.44 -12.41
C ALA A 35 11.63 24.14 -11.81
N PRO A 36 10.79 23.24 -11.26
CA PRO A 36 11.27 21.96 -10.76
C PRO A 36 11.99 21.21 -11.89
N SER A 37 13.09 20.55 -11.55
CA SER A 37 13.82 19.74 -12.52
C SER A 37 12.88 18.67 -13.10
N PRO A 38 13.04 18.24 -14.36
CA PRO A 38 12.21 17.21 -14.99
C PRO A 38 12.28 15.83 -14.28
N TYR A 39 13.03 15.72 -13.19
CA TYR A 39 13.22 14.52 -12.38
C TYR A 39 12.57 14.56 -10.99
N GLU A 40 11.83 15.64 -10.66
CA GLU A 40 11.16 15.81 -9.37
C GLU A 40 9.72 16.31 -9.57
N LEU A 41 8.84 15.99 -8.61
CA LEU A 41 7.48 16.53 -8.54
C LEU A 41 7.46 17.71 -7.58
N SER A 42 6.63 18.71 -7.88
CA SER A 42 6.34 19.81 -6.97
C SER A 42 5.50 19.34 -5.77
N GLU A 43 5.46 20.10 -4.67
CA GLU A 43 4.61 19.75 -3.51
C GLU A 43 3.13 19.66 -3.88
N GLY A 44 2.65 20.52 -4.80
CA GLY A 44 1.27 20.45 -5.29
C GLY A 44 0.99 19.16 -6.05
N GLU A 45 1.94 18.71 -6.88
CA GLU A 45 1.82 17.41 -7.58
C GLU A 45 1.86 16.23 -6.60
N ILE A 46 2.68 16.30 -5.54
CA ILE A 46 2.70 15.27 -4.49
C ILE A 46 1.36 15.25 -3.74
N GLU A 47 0.74 16.40 -3.49
CA GLU A 47 -0.61 16.48 -2.89
C GLU A 47 -1.69 15.89 -3.81
N GLU A 48 -1.61 16.11 -5.13
CA GLU A 48 -2.50 15.46 -6.10
C GLU A 48 -2.31 13.94 -6.12
N VAL A 49 -1.05 13.46 -6.13
CA VAL A 49 -0.72 12.02 -6.02
C VAL A 49 -1.28 11.44 -4.72
N GLU A 50 -1.15 12.19 -3.63
CA GLU A 50 -1.69 11.83 -2.33
C GLU A 50 -3.20 11.66 -2.36
N ASN A 51 -3.92 12.59 -2.99
CA ASN A 51 -5.36 12.50 -3.19
C ASN A 51 -5.76 11.31 -4.08
N ALA A 52 -4.98 11.02 -5.13
CA ALA A 52 -5.21 9.89 -6.02
C ALA A 52 -5.02 8.54 -5.31
N VAL A 53 -3.94 8.37 -4.53
CA VAL A 53 -3.68 7.17 -3.73
C VAL A 53 -4.77 6.99 -2.68
N ASP A 54 -5.10 8.04 -1.93
CA ASP A 54 -6.17 8.00 -0.94
C ASP A 54 -7.50 7.61 -1.56
N ARG A 55 -7.84 8.20 -2.70
CA ARG A 55 -9.09 7.91 -3.38
C ARG A 55 -9.16 6.45 -3.81
N ALA A 56 -8.09 5.94 -4.40
CA ALA A 56 -8.04 4.58 -4.95
C ALA A 56 -7.89 3.49 -3.85
N LEU A 57 -7.29 3.83 -2.70
CA LEU A 57 -7.23 2.97 -1.50
C LEU A 57 -8.37 3.22 -0.50
N PHE A 58 -9.40 4.00 -0.88
CA PHE A 58 -10.55 4.32 -0.03
C PHE A 58 -10.18 4.99 1.32
N GLY A 59 -9.07 5.73 1.37
CA GLY A 59 -8.53 6.35 2.58
C GLY A 59 -7.90 5.37 3.58
N LEU A 60 -7.86 4.08 3.24
CA LEU A 60 -7.43 3.02 4.17
C LEU A 60 -5.91 2.98 4.36
N GLY A 61 -5.13 3.59 3.48
CA GLY A 61 -3.66 3.66 3.60
C GLY A 61 -3.18 4.40 4.86
N ARG A 62 -3.98 5.33 5.41
CA ARG A 62 -3.61 6.20 6.54
C ARG A 62 -4.07 5.70 7.91
N LEU A 63 -4.69 4.53 7.97
CA LEU A 63 -5.25 4.01 9.21
C LEU A 63 -4.15 3.78 10.25
N VAL A 64 -4.37 4.32 11.44
CA VAL A 64 -3.50 4.08 12.60
C VAL A 64 -3.85 2.71 13.19
N PRO A 65 -2.86 1.86 13.53
CA PRO A 65 -3.12 0.52 14.03
C PRO A 65 -3.42 0.50 15.54
N ASP A 66 -4.37 1.31 15.99
CA ASP A 66 -4.75 1.43 17.40
C ASP A 66 -5.93 0.54 17.78
N ARG A 67 -6.86 0.30 16.84
CA ARG A 67 -8.12 -0.38 17.12
C ARG A 67 -8.65 -1.18 15.93
N PRO A 68 -9.54 -2.16 16.16
CA PRO A 68 -10.19 -2.86 15.06
C PRO A 68 -11.07 -1.93 14.24
N LEU A 69 -11.18 -2.25 12.95
CA LEU A 69 -11.93 -1.46 11.99
C LEU A 69 -13.10 -2.26 11.43
N LEU A 70 -14.29 -1.69 11.57
CA LEU A 70 -15.49 -2.13 10.87
C LEU A 70 -15.57 -1.36 9.55
N ILE A 71 -15.49 -2.08 8.44
CA ILE A 71 -15.54 -1.51 7.09
C ILE A 71 -16.85 -1.94 6.44
N VAL A 72 -17.59 -0.97 5.95
CA VAL A 72 -18.79 -1.18 5.14
C VAL A 72 -18.41 -0.92 3.69
N ALA A 73 -18.16 -2.00 2.95
CA ALA A 73 -17.73 -1.95 1.57
C ALA A 73 -18.94 -2.05 0.64
N ARG A 74 -19.40 -0.90 0.14
CA ARG A 74 -20.57 -0.80 -0.72
C ARG A 74 -20.28 -1.39 -2.09
N HIS A 75 -21.05 -2.41 -2.48
CA HIS A 75 -20.95 -3.03 -3.80
C HIS A 75 -21.29 -2.01 -4.90
N ALA A 76 -20.43 -1.94 -5.92
CA ALA A 76 -20.71 -1.19 -7.14
C ALA A 76 -21.17 -2.14 -8.23
N LYS A 77 -22.36 -1.90 -8.77
CA LYS A 77 -22.97 -2.79 -9.76
C LYS A 77 -22.06 -2.90 -10.99
N GLY A 78 -21.65 -4.12 -11.32
CA GLY A 78 -20.77 -4.41 -12.46
C GLY A 78 -19.28 -4.22 -12.17
N PHE A 79 -18.90 -3.85 -10.95
CA PHE A 79 -17.51 -3.65 -10.54
C PHE A 79 -17.27 -4.31 -9.18
N ASP A 80 -16.95 -5.60 -9.22
CA ASP A 80 -16.54 -6.35 -8.03
C ASP A 80 -15.09 -5.99 -7.66
N TYR A 81 -14.87 -5.59 -6.41
CA TYR A 81 -13.58 -5.09 -5.91
C TYR A 81 -13.17 -5.70 -4.56
N ILE A 82 -13.82 -6.78 -4.12
CA ILE A 82 -13.55 -7.35 -2.81
C ILE A 82 -12.17 -8.03 -2.75
N GLU A 83 -11.70 -8.60 -3.86
CA GLU A 83 -10.35 -9.18 -3.95
C GLU A 83 -9.26 -8.10 -3.97
N PHE A 84 -9.55 -6.93 -4.53
CA PHE A 84 -8.72 -5.73 -4.38
C PHE A 84 -8.63 -5.29 -2.91
N LEU A 85 -9.78 -5.09 -2.28
CA LEU A 85 -9.86 -4.59 -0.90
C LEU A 85 -9.16 -5.55 0.08
N LYS A 86 -9.35 -6.86 -0.05
CA LYS A 86 -8.68 -7.87 0.79
C LYS A 86 -7.16 -7.75 0.74
N ARG A 87 -6.60 -7.61 -0.46
CA ARG A 87 -5.15 -7.50 -0.67
C ARG A 87 -4.60 -6.18 -0.17
N ALA A 88 -5.29 -5.07 -0.43
CA ALA A 88 -4.92 -3.77 0.12
C ALA A 88 -4.91 -3.80 1.66
N LEU A 89 -5.96 -4.32 2.28
CA LEU A 89 -6.06 -4.45 3.75
C LEU A 89 -5.00 -5.39 4.32
N ARG A 90 -4.68 -6.50 3.63
CA ARG A 90 -3.57 -7.38 4.02
C ARG A 90 -2.26 -6.59 4.06
N GLU A 91 -1.93 -5.84 3.01
CA GLU A 91 -0.68 -5.09 2.96
C GLU A 91 -0.64 -3.94 3.98
N VAL A 92 -1.77 -3.24 4.19
CA VAL A 92 -1.91 -2.28 5.29
C VAL A 92 -1.63 -2.96 6.63
N TYR A 93 -2.22 -4.13 6.91
CA TYR A 93 -1.94 -4.88 8.14
C TYR A 93 -0.46 -5.21 8.29
N ARG A 94 0.16 -5.78 7.25
CA ARG A 94 1.56 -6.20 7.29
C ARG A 94 2.48 -5.03 7.59
N VAL A 95 2.28 -3.88 6.97
CA VAL A 95 3.11 -2.68 7.20
C VAL A 95 2.92 -2.13 8.62
N ARG A 96 1.69 -2.19 9.15
CA ARG A 96 1.36 -1.61 10.45
C ARG A 96 1.72 -2.50 11.64
N VAL A 97 1.43 -3.80 11.55
CA VAL A 97 1.54 -4.77 12.66
C VAL A 97 2.66 -5.79 12.42
N GLY A 98 2.95 -6.11 11.16
CA GLY A 98 3.84 -7.21 10.80
C GLY A 98 3.11 -8.56 10.78
N GLY A 99 3.68 -9.53 10.07
CA GLY A 99 3.05 -10.82 9.85
C GLY A 99 1.75 -10.72 9.04
N LEU A 100 1.07 -11.85 8.84
CA LEU A 100 -0.17 -11.91 8.06
C LEU A 100 -1.40 -11.87 8.98
N PRO A 101 -2.47 -11.14 8.60
CA PRO A 101 -3.75 -11.28 9.27
C PRO A 101 -4.35 -12.66 8.96
N GLU A 102 -5.05 -13.26 9.92
CA GLU A 102 -5.81 -14.49 9.70
C GLU A 102 -7.03 -14.18 8.78
N PRO A 103 -7.12 -14.79 7.58
CA PRO A 103 -8.19 -14.48 6.65
C PRO A 103 -9.43 -15.35 6.91
N LYS A 104 -10.61 -14.74 6.87
CA LYS A 104 -11.90 -15.45 6.83
C LYS A 104 -12.80 -14.75 5.82
N HIS A 105 -13.42 -15.51 4.93
CA HIS A 105 -14.37 -15.00 3.94
C HIS A 105 -15.62 -15.88 3.99
N VAL A 106 -16.74 -15.25 4.34
CA VAL A 106 -18.00 -15.94 4.58
C VAL A 106 -19.09 -15.30 3.74
N SER A 107 -19.71 -16.10 2.87
CA SER A 107 -20.87 -15.68 2.07
C SER A 107 -22.11 -16.56 2.32
N SER A 108 -21.98 -17.62 3.11
CA SER A 108 -23.06 -18.55 3.40
C SER A 108 -23.63 -18.40 4.81
N VAL A 109 -24.93 -18.67 4.96
CA VAL A 109 -25.60 -18.70 6.28
C VAL A 109 -25.00 -19.76 7.19
N ILE A 110 -24.73 -20.95 6.65
CA ILE A 110 -24.24 -22.09 7.42
C ILE A 110 -22.85 -21.81 7.97
N ASP A 111 -21.93 -21.33 7.13
CA ASP A 111 -20.56 -21.03 7.54
C ASP A 111 -20.56 -19.89 8.57
N LEU A 112 -21.35 -18.84 8.36
CA LEU A 112 -21.43 -17.75 9.31
C LEU A 112 -21.92 -18.22 10.68
N GLN A 113 -22.95 -19.07 10.73
CA GLN A 113 -23.45 -19.63 11.99
C GLN A 113 -22.40 -20.46 12.74
N LEU A 114 -21.56 -21.22 12.03
CA LEU A 114 -20.50 -22.01 12.64
C LEU A 114 -19.36 -21.15 13.18
N LEU A 115 -19.06 -20.03 12.51
CA LEU A 115 -17.91 -19.18 12.83
C LEU A 115 -18.22 -18.09 13.87
N ILE A 116 -19.47 -17.60 13.96
CA ILE A 116 -19.85 -16.55 14.92
C ILE A 116 -19.43 -16.86 16.37
N PRO A 117 -19.62 -18.09 16.91
CA PRO A 117 -19.29 -18.35 18.30
C PRO A 117 -17.79 -18.22 18.64
N VAL A 118 -16.89 -18.36 17.66
CA VAL A 118 -15.45 -18.60 17.88
C VAL A 118 -14.53 -17.64 17.13
N GLU A 119 -14.94 -17.13 15.98
CA GLU A 119 -14.03 -16.50 15.03
C GLU A 119 -14.41 -15.09 14.57
N VAL A 120 -15.65 -14.64 14.77
CA VAL A 120 -16.05 -13.28 14.36
C VAL A 120 -15.40 -12.25 15.28
N GLY A 121 -14.33 -11.65 14.78
CA GLY A 121 -13.53 -10.62 15.43
C GLY A 121 -12.53 -10.02 14.44
N ALA A 122 -12.07 -8.82 14.73
CA ALA A 122 -11.09 -8.09 13.94
C ALA A 122 -9.66 -8.29 14.43
N GLY A 123 -9.43 -8.57 15.72
CA GLY A 123 -8.07 -8.64 16.28
C GLY A 123 -7.20 -9.69 15.56
N GLY A 124 -6.16 -9.23 14.87
CA GLY A 124 -5.25 -10.08 14.09
C GLY A 124 -5.86 -10.70 12.84
N ARG A 125 -7.02 -10.22 12.39
CA ARG A 125 -7.86 -10.87 11.37
C ARG A 125 -8.25 -9.93 10.24
N LEU A 126 -8.56 -10.54 9.11
CA LEU A 126 -9.30 -9.94 8.00
C LEU A 126 -10.55 -10.79 7.78
N PHE A 127 -11.65 -10.41 8.43
CA PHE A 127 -12.92 -11.13 8.40
C PHE A 127 -13.89 -10.48 7.43
N VAL A 128 -14.25 -11.15 6.34
CA VAL A 128 -15.15 -10.65 5.30
C VAL A 128 -16.50 -11.37 5.39
N ILE A 129 -17.57 -10.58 5.53
CA ILE A 129 -18.95 -11.01 5.34
C ILE A 129 -19.40 -10.52 3.97
N ASP A 130 -19.52 -11.45 3.02
CA ASP A 130 -19.89 -11.16 1.63
C ASP A 130 -21.39 -11.41 1.41
N LEU A 131 -22.11 -10.32 1.15
CA LEU A 131 -23.55 -10.29 0.89
C LEU A 131 -23.87 -10.25 -0.61
N VAL A 132 -22.85 -10.33 -1.48
CA VAL A 132 -23.00 -10.30 -2.94
C VAL A 132 -23.04 -11.72 -3.50
N SER A 133 -22.06 -12.56 -3.16
CA SER A 133 -21.83 -13.85 -3.86
C SER A 133 -22.61 -15.06 -3.35
N GLY A 134 -23.13 -15.03 -2.11
CA GLY A 134 -23.69 -16.20 -1.44
C GLY A 134 -25.17 -16.12 -1.03
N ASP A 135 -25.65 -17.16 -0.35
CA ASP A 135 -27.05 -17.27 0.07
C ASP A 135 -27.41 -16.34 1.23
N LEU A 136 -26.43 -15.91 2.04
CA LEU A 136 -26.60 -14.96 3.13
C LEU A 136 -27.20 -13.64 2.63
N GLY A 137 -26.56 -13.05 1.62
CA GLY A 137 -27.02 -11.80 1.02
C GLY A 137 -28.37 -11.93 0.31
N ARG A 138 -28.61 -13.06 -0.38
CA ARG A 138 -29.89 -13.35 -1.02
C ARG A 138 -31.04 -13.40 -0.01
N LEU A 139 -30.85 -14.09 1.11
CA LEU A 139 -31.85 -14.22 2.15
C LEU A 139 -32.16 -12.89 2.85
N LEU A 140 -31.14 -12.05 3.07
CA LEU A 140 -31.32 -10.69 3.60
C LEU A 140 -32.09 -9.79 2.62
N ARG A 141 -31.82 -9.93 1.31
CA ARG A 141 -32.56 -9.24 0.24
C ARG A 141 -34.03 -9.65 0.19
N GLU A 142 -34.29 -10.95 0.26
CA GLU A 142 -35.65 -11.50 0.28
C GLU A 142 -36.44 -10.93 1.46
N GLU A 143 -35.89 -10.98 2.67
CA GLU A 143 -36.51 -10.43 3.88
C GLU A 143 -36.89 -8.96 3.75
N ALA A 144 -35.95 -8.14 3.30
CA ALA A 144 -36.13 -6.71 3.22
C ALA A 144 -37.11 -6.32 2.11
N SER A 145 -37.22 -7.12 1.05
CA SER A 145 -38.14 -6.88 -0.06
C SER A 145 -39.57 -7.35 0.24
N SER A 146 -39.73 -8.43 1.02
CA SER A 146 -41.04 -9.03 1.33
C SER A 146 -41.64 -8.58 2.66
N GLY A 147 -40.86 -7.97 3.56
CA GLY A 147 -41.25 -7.67 4.94
C GLY A 147 -41.35 -8.91 5.84
N GLU A 148 -41.24 -10.12 5.28
CA GLU A 148 -41.23 -11.40 6.00
C GLU A 148 -40.41 -12.45 5.21
N VAL A 149 -39.39 -13.03 5.83
CA VAL A 149 -38.94 -14.38 5.44
C VAL A 149 -39.88 -15.35 6.13
N LYS A 150 -40.51 -16.28 5.38
CA LYS A 150 -41.41 -17.26 6.00
C LYS A 150 -40.62 -18.46 6.52
N GLY A 151 -40.95 -18.92 7.72
CA GLY A 151 -40.50 -20.20 8.27
C GLY A 151 -39.10 -20.18 8.92
N PRO A 152 -38.36 -21.30 8.94
CA PRO A 152 -37.13 -21.48 9.73
C PRO A 152 -35.99 -20.52 9.36
N SER A 153 -35.99 -19.98 8.15
CA SER A 153 -35.00 -19.01 7.66
C SER A 153 -35.07 -17.65 8.39
N GLN A 154 -36.24 -17.20 8.84
CA GLN A 154 -36.38 -15.93 9.58
C GLN A 154 -35.74 -15.99 10.97
N ALA A 155 -36.03 -17.07 11.71
CA ALA A 155 -35.44 -17.31 13.02
C ALA A 155 -33.91 -17.44 12.93
N THR A 156 -33.44 -18.06 11.85
CA THR A 156 -32.02 -18.24 11.52
C THR A 156 -31.33 -16.88 11.28
N LEU A 157 -31.89 -16.02 10.42
CA LEU A 157 -31.36 -14.68 10.16
C LEU A 157 -31.38 -13.79 11.39
N ARG A 158 -32.45 -13.85 12.20
CA ARG A 158 -32.52 -13.10 13.46
C ARG A 158 -31.40 -13.49 14.42
N ARG A 159 -31.16 -14.80 14.61
CA ARG A 159 -30.05 -15.29 15.44
C ARG A 159 -28.69 -14.84 14.91
N ILE A 160 -28.48 -14.91 13.60
CA ILE A 160 -27.25 -14.39 12.97
C ILE A 160 -27.05 -12.91 13.30
N ARG A 161 -28.06 -12.06 13.09
CA ARG A 161 -27.96 -10.61 13.38
C ARG A 161 -27.63 -10.33 14.84
N GLU A 162 -28.34 -10.98 15.76
CA GLU A 162 -28.12 -10.83 17.20
C GLU A 162 -26.68 -11.23 17.55
N SER A 163 -26.21 -12.35 17.00
CA SER A 163 -24.88 -12.88 17.31
C SER A 163 -23.75 -12.06 16.67
N VAL A 164 -23.91 -11.60 15.42
CA VAL A 164 -22.97 -10.67 14.77
C VAL A 164 -22.90 -9.37 15.55
N ARG A 165 -24.05 -8.84 16.01
CA ARG A 165 -24.07 -7.62 16.83
C ARG A 165 -23.29 -7.79 18.12
N ASP A 166 -23.48 -8.89 18.83
CA ASP A 166 -22.76 -9.14 20.08
C ASP A 166 -21.25 -9.22 19.83
N ARG A 167 -20.82 -9.80 18.70
CA ARG A 167 -19.40 -9.80 18.31
C ARG A 167 -18.87 -8.41 17.92
N LEU A 168 -19.67 -7.59 17.26
CA LEU A 168 -19.30 -6.20 16.97
C LEU A 168 -19.16 -5.36 18.25
N ARG A 169 -19.97 -5.64 19.28
CA ARG A 169 -19.82 -5.01 20.60
C ARG A 169 -18.55 -5.43 21.31
N GLU A 170 -17.97 -6.60 21.01
CA GLU A 170 -16.72 -7.04 21.63
C GLU A 170 -15.47 -6.36 21.04
N LEU A 171 -15.62 -5.61 19.94
CA LEU A 171 -14.51 -4.95 19.25
C LEU A 171 -13.73 -3.98 20.15
N PHE A 172 -14.34 -3.35 21.16
CA PHE A 172 -13.62 -2.43 22.05
C PHE A 172 -12.44 -3.08 22.79
N SER A 173 -12.44 -4.41 22.92
CA SER A 173 -11.40 -5.19 23.62
C SER A 173 -10.45 -5.94 22.69
N GLN A 174 -10.58 -5.77 21.37
CA GLN A 174 -9.77 -6.47 20.38
C GLN A 174 -8.60 -5.61 19.87
N GLY A 175 -7.56 -6.27 19.38
CA GLY A 175 -6.44 -5.61 18.71
C GLY A 175 -6.77 -5.17 17.29
N TYR A 176 -5.77 -4.63 16.59
CA TYR A 176 -5.91 -4.18 15.20
C TYR A 176 -6.29 -5.31 14.24
N GLY A 177 -7.09 -4.97 13.24
CA GLY A 177 -7.50 -5.79 12.11
C GLY A 177 -8.89 -5.38 11.63
N PHE A 178 -9.54 -6.20 10.82
CA PHE A 178 -10.67 -5.76 10.00
C PHE A 178 -11.85 -6.72 10.05
N ILE A 179 -13.05 -6.16 10.19
CA ILE A 179 -14.30 -6.78 9.77
C ILE A 179 -14.79 -5.99 8.55
N VAL A 180 -14.95 -6.67 7.42
CA VAL A 180 -15.47 -6.08 6.17
C VAL A 180 -16.85 -6.66 5.90
N ILE A 181 -17.86 -5.81 5.81
CA ILE A 181 -19.18 -6.19 5.31
C ILE A 181 -19.26 -5.71 3.86
N TYR A 182 -19.18 -6.63 2.92
CA TYR A 182 -19.21 -6.35 1.48
C TYR A 182 -20.61 -6.59 0.93
N GLY A 183 -21.25 -5.55 0.41
CA GLY A 183 -22.62 -5.63 -0.06
C GLY A 183 -23.23 -4.28 -0.36
N ASP A 184 -24.47 -4.29 -0.80
CA ASP A 184 -25.23 -3.12 -1.23
C ASP A 184 -25.90 -2.39 -0.04
N TYR A 185 -27.23 -2.51 0.11
CA TYR A 185 -28.02 -1.70 1.06
C TYR A 185 -28.31 -2.41 2.40
N TYR A 186 -28.02 -3.70 2.50
CA TYR A 186 -28.43 -4.54 3.65
C TYR A 186 -27.41 -4.57 4.79
N VAL A 187 -26.36 -3.76 4.70
CA VAL A 187 -25.38 -3.62 5.78
C VAL A 187 -26.06 -3.05 7.04
N GLY A 188 -26.97 -2.12 6.84
CA GLY A 188 -27.84 -1.60 7.89
C GLY A 188 -28.73 -2.67 8.52
N SER A 189 -29.20 -3.68 7.78
CA SER A 189 -30.05 -4.74 8.32
C SER A 189 -29.26 -5.85 9.03
N LEU A 190 -27.98 -6.05 8.67
CA LEU A 190 -27.11 -6.98 9.39
C LEU A 190 -26.65 -6.41 10.73
N VAL A 191 -26.37 -5.10 10.78
CA VAL A 191 -25.82 -4.41 11.97
C VAL A 191 -26.94 -3.81 12.84
N SER A 192 -27.99 -3.27 12.22
CA SER A 192 -29.20 -2.76 12.90
C SER A 192 -30.26 -3.85 12.85
N GLY A 193 -30.67 -4.36 14.01
CA GLY A 193 -31.72 -5.36 14.05
C GLY A 193 -33.04 -4.78 13.58
N ALA A 194 -33.93 -5.68 13.17
CA ALA A 194 -35.30 -5.43 12.73
C ALA A 194 -35.84 -4.03 13.08
N GLN A 195 -36.16 -3.27 12.03
CA GLN A 195 -36.82 -1.96 12.04
C GLN A 195 -36.04 -0.81 12.69
N ALA A 196 -35.11 -0.23 11.92
CA ALA A 196 -35.02 1.23 11.86
C ALA A 196 -36.25 1.74 11.08
N GLU A 197 -37.44 1.70 11.70
CA GLU A 197 -38.44 2.70 11.35
C GLU A 197 -37.79 4.04 11.68
N ILE A 198 -37.46 4.83 10.66
CA ILE A 198 -37.16 6.25 10.84
C ILE A 198 -38.45 6.84 11.43
N PRO A 199 -38.49 7.22 12.72
CA PRO A 199 -39.61 8.01 13.18
C PRO A 199 -39.49 9.34 12.44
N ARG A 200 -40.55 9.75 11.77
CA ARG A 200 -40.67 11.14 11.30
C ARG A 200 -40.58 12.04 12.53
N GLY A 201 -39.38 12.51 12.84
CA GLY A 201 -39.05 13.35 13.99
C GLY A 201 -38.32 12.61 15.11
N GLY A 202 -37.03 12.93 15.29
CA GLY A 202 -36.27 12.70 16.52
C GLY A 202 -35.47 11.39 16.57
N ALA A 203 -34.18 11.50 16.23
CA ALA A 203 -33.01 10.68 16.61
C ALA A 203 -33.13 9.13 16.71
N PRO A 204 -32.38 8.36 15.91
CA PRO A 204 -32.01 6.99 16.25
C PRO A 204 -30.64 6.98 16.95
N GLU A 205 -30.52 7.43 18.20
CA GLU A 205 -29.21 7.75 18.79
C GLU A 205 -28.61 6.76 19.81
N ASP A 206 -29.35 5.86 20.47
CA ASP A 206 -28.76 5.20 21.65
C ASP A 206 -27.94 3.92 21.41
N TYR A 207 -28.21 3.14 20.35
CA TYR A 207 -27.60 1.80 20.19
C TYR A 207 -26.31 1.77 19.35
N LEU A 208 -26.16 2.70 18.41
CA LEU A 208 -24.94 2.86 17.60
C LEU A 208 -23.74 3.37 18.43
N LEU A 209 -23.97 3.81 19.67
CA LEU A 209 -22.93 4.26 20.60
C LEU A 209 -22.04 3.12 21.13
N THR A 210 -22.44 1.85 20.94
CA THR A 210 -21.73 0.68 21.51
C THR A 210 -20.84 -0.08 20.51
N ILE A 211 -20.85 0.31 19.24
CA ILE A 211 -20.06 -0.32 18.17
C ILE A 211 -19.16 0.76 17.56
N PRO A 212 -17.88 0.46 17.25
CA PRO A 212 -17.02 1.40 16.54
C PRO A 212 -17.68 1.91 15.26
N SER A 213 -17.58 3.23 15.01
CA SER A 213 -18.14 3.83 13.80
C SER A 213 -17.57 3.16 12.56
N PRO A 214 -18.42 2.67 11.64
CA PRO A 214 -17.95 2.01 10.44
C PRO A 214 -17.24 3.00 9.50
N VAL A 215 -16.20 2.53 8.83
CA VAL A 215 -15.59 3.19 7.68
C VAL A 215 -16.35 2.75 6.45
N GLU A 216 -17.12 3.65 5.83
CA GLU A 216 -17.77 3.36 4.55
C GLU A 216 -16.78 3.52 3.40
N VAL A 217 -16.70 2.49 2.55
CA VAL A 217 -15.89 2.52 1.32
C VAL A 217 -16.76 2.14 0.14
N SER A 218 -16.59 2.86 -0.97
CA SER A 218 -17.31 2.60 -2.21
C SER A 218 -16.51 3.14 -3.38
N PRO A 219 -16.31 2.36 -4.45
CA PRO A 219 -15.68 2.88 -5.65
C PRO A 219 -16.63 3.82 -6.37
N VAL A 220 -16.06 4.83 -7.01
CA VAL A 220 -16.80 5.76 -7.85
C VAL A 220 -16.69 5.31 -9.29
N ALA A 221 -17.83 5.02 -9.92
CA ALA A 221 -17.91 4.41 -11.24
C ALA A 221 -17.16 5.21 -12.32
N SER A 222 -17.18 6.55 -12.25
CA SER A 222 -16.45 7.40 -13.21
C SER A 222 -14.93 7.34 -13.06
N GLU A 223 -14.42 6.73 -12.00
CA GLU A 223 -13.00 6.66 -11.67
C GLU A 223 -12.49 5.21 -11.73
N GLU A 224 -13.21 4.30 -12.39
CA GLU A 224 -12.87 2.87 -12.48
C GLU A 224 -11.40 2.63 -12.87
N SER A 225 -10.94 3.34 -13.90
CA SER A 225 -9.58 3.24 -14.43
C SER A 225 -8.50 3.63 -13.41
N LEU A 226 -8.81 4.47 -12.41
CA LEU A 226 -7.90 4.79 -11.33
C LEU A 226 -7.65 3.58 -10.42
N TYR A 227 -8.70 2.84 -10.05
CA TYR A 227 -8.57 1.63 -9.23
C TYR A 227 -7.81 0.54 -10.00
N VAL A 228 -8.08 0.41 -11.31
CA VAL A 228 -7.36 -0.54 -12.18
C VAL A 228 -5.89 -0.18 -12.29
N LEU A 229 -5.56 1.10 -12.51
CA LEU A 229 -4.17 1.54 -12.57
C LEU A 229 -3.47 1.29 -11.23
N LEU A 230 -4.09 1.68 -10.11
CA LEU A 230 -3.49 1.48 -8.79
C LEU A 230 -3.19 0.00 -8.53
N ALA A 231 -4.10 -0.92 -8.88
CA ALA A 231 -3.86 -2.35 -8.76
C ALA A 231 -2.66 -2.83 -9.59
N ASN A 232 -2.50 -2.31 -10.82
CA ASN A 232 -1.32 -2.61 -11.64
C ASN A 232 -0.03 -2.12 -10.98
N LEU A 233 -0.02 -0.88 -10.47
CA LEU A 233 1.15 -0.30 -9.81
C LEU A 233 1.51 -1.05 -8.51
N MET A 234 0.52 -1.44 -7.72
CA MET A 234 0.71 -2.24 -6.50
C MET A 234 1.37 -3.60 -6.77
N TRP A 235 1.14 -4.17 -7.95
CA TRP A 235 1.67 -5.48 -8.33
C TRP A 235 2.70 -5.40 -9.46
N GLY A 236 3.38 -4.26 -9.58
CA GLY A 236 4.60 -4.12 -10.38
C GLY A 236 4.41 -4.15 -11.89
N ARG A 237 3.20 -3.94 -12.41
CA ARG A 237 2.98 -3.63 -13.84
C ARG A 237 2.99 -2.12 -14.04
N VAL A 238 4.18 -1.54 -14.09
CA VAL A 238 4.32 -0.07 -14.14
C VAL A 238 4.39 0.41 -15.58
N SER A 239 5.26 -0.16 -16.41
CA SER A 239 5.45 0.30 -17.79
C SER A 239 4.27 -0.02 -18.71
N GLU A 240 3.77 -1.24 -18.60
CA GLU A 240 2.67 -1.82 -19.40
C GLU A 240 1.48 -2.23 -18.49
N PRO A 241 0.75 -1.26 -17.91
CA PRO A 241 -0.41 -1.56 -17.08
C PRO A 241 -1.52 -2.20 -17.94
N LYS A 242 -2.13 -3.25 -17.40
CA LYS A 242 -3.30 -3.89 -18.00
C LYS A 242 -4.56 -3.17 -17.52
N MET A 243 -5.10 -2.30 -18.38
CA MET A 243 -6.21 -1.41 -18.06
C MET A 243 -7.59 -2.02 -18.32
N ASP A 244 -7.68 -3.04 -19.16
CA ASP A 244 -8.88 -3.84 -19.39
C ASP A 244 -8.76 -5.24 -18.78
N TYR A 245 -9.90 -5.85 -18.53
CA TYR A 245 -9.98 -7.19 -17.93
C TYR A 245 -11.06 -8.05 -18.61
N GLU A 246 -11.36 -7.78 -19.88
CA GLU A 246 -12.39 -8.53 -20.64
C GLU A 246 -12.02 -10.02 -20.80
N ASP A 247 -10.74 -10.33 -21.02
CA ASP A 247 -10.24 -11.71 -21.09
C ASP A 247 -10.20 -12.42 -19.73
N ILE A 248 -10.35 -11.66 -18.63
CA ILE A 248 -10.34 -12.17 -17.25
C ILE A 248 -11.77 -12.28 -16.69
N GLY A 249 -12.66 -11.40 -17.14
CA GLY A 249 -14.08 -11.36 -16.81
C GLY A 249 -14.45 -10.39 -15.68
N SER A 250 -13.52 -10.02 -14.80
CA SER A 250 -13.78 -9.08 -13.70
C SER A 250 -12.52 -8.38 -13.18
N PHE A 251 -12.71 -7.24 -12.53
CA PHE A 251 -11.64 -6.52 -11.84
C PHE A 251 -11.02 -7.36 -10.72
N ASP A 252 -11.84 -8.03 -9.90
CA ASP A 252 -11.34 -8.98 -8.90
C ASP A 252 -10.45 -10.08 -9.50
N GLY A 253 -10.84 -10.63 -10.66
CA GLY A 253 -10.02 -11.60 -11.39
C GLY A 253 -8.69 -11.01 -11.87
N LEU A 254 -8.71 -9.75 -12.34
CA LEU A 254 -7.49 -9.02 -12.72
C LEU A 254 -6.55 -8.89 -11.53
N VAL A 255 -7.04 -8.45 -10.36
CA VAL A 255 -6.20 -8.24 -9.18
C VAL A 255 -5.54 -9.55 -8.72
N VAL A 256 -6.29 -10.65 -8.68
CA VAL A 256 -5.73 -11.97 -8.35
C VAL A 256 -4.62 -12.36 -9.32
N ARG A 257 -4.81 -12.12 -10.63
CA ARG A 257 -3.81 -12.41 -11.66
C ARG A 257 -2.57 -11.53 -11.51
N LEU A 258 -2.74 -10.23 -11.25
CA LEU A 258 -1.64 -9.29 -11.08
C LEU A 258 -0.72 -9.70 -9.92
N GLU A 259 -1.30 -10.08 -8.78
CA GLU A 259 -0.51 -10.56 -7.64
C GLU A 259 0.25 -11.86 -7.97
N ASP A 260 -0.40 -12.84 -8.61
CA ASP A 260 0.21 -14.11 -9.00
C ASP A 260 1.37 -13.90 -10.01
N GLU A 261 1.19 -13.00 -10.97
CA GLU A 261 2.25 -12.58 -11.90
C GLU A 261 3.41 -11.90 -11.18
N TYR A 262 3.13 -11.03 -10.21
CA TYR A 262 4.14 -10.35 -9.39
C TYR A 262 5.02 -11.36 -8.64
N TRP A 263 4.41 -12.30 -7.93
CA TRP A 263 5.16 -13.33 -7.20
C TRP A 263 5.94 -14.25 -8.14
N ARG A 264 5.35 -14.68 -9.27
CA ARG A 264 6.07 -15.50 -10.26
C ARG A 264 7.27 -14.78 -10.86
N ALA A 265 7.17 -13.48 -11.09
CA ALA A 265 8.29 -12.70 -11.62
C ALA A 265 9.42 -12.59 -10.59
N LEU A 266 9.07 -12.31 -9.32
CA LEU A 266 10.02 -12.28 -8.21
C LEU A 266 10.69 -13.63 -7.96
N GLU A 267 9.94 -14.73 -7.88
CA GLU A 267 10.48 -16.09 -7.77
C GLU A 267 11.31 -16.47 -9.00
N GLY A 268 10.91 -15.98 -10.17
CA GLY A 268 11.65 -16.12 -11.42
C GLY A 268 13.07 -15.57 -11.33
N ALA A 269 13.32 -14.57 -10.48
CA ALA A 269 14.66 -14.03 -10.28
C ALA A 269 15.64 -15.07 -9.70
N LEU A 270 15.14 -16.04 -8.95
CA LEU A 270 15.95 -17.11 -8.39
C LEU A 270 16.14 -18.29 -9.36
N LYS A 271 15.67 -18.26 -10.62
CA LYS A 271 15.88 -19.40 -11.53
C LYS A 271 17.36 -19.59 -11.92
N ASP A 272 18.16 -18.54 -11.84
CA ASP A 272 19.59 -18.60 -12.14
C ASP A 272 20.38 -19.07 -10.91
N PHE A 273 21.04 -20.23 -11.04
CA PHE A 273 21.84 -20.83 -9.97
C PHE A 273 22.93 -19.88 -9.45
N ASN A 274 23.57 -19.10 -10.31
CA ASN A 274 24.64 -18.19 -9.86
C ASN A 274 24.07 -17.08 -8.97
N VAL A 275 22.86 -16.64 -9.27
CA VAL A 275 22.17 -15.62 -8.49
C VAL A 275 21.68 -16.21 -7.17
N GLN A 276 21.16 -17.43 -7.17
CA GLN A 276 20.81 -18.13 -5.91
C GLN A 276 22.00 -18.25 -4.96
N VAL A 277 23.20 -18.53 -5.49
CA VAL A 277 24.42 -18.64 -4.68
C VAL A 277 24.92 -17.26 -4.23
N LEU A 278 24.72 -16.24 -5.06
CA LEU A 278 25.18 -14.87 -4.78
C LEU A 278 24.27 -14.15 -3.79
N VAL A 279 22.95 -14.34 -3.86
CA VAL A 279 21.97 -13.67 -3.00
C VAL A 279 21.92 -14.36 -1.66
N ARG A 280 22.40 -13.68 -0.61
CA ARG A 280 22.36 -14.18 0.75
C ARG A 280 21.18 -13.59 1.50
N PRO A 281 20.54 -14.37 2.38
CA PRO A 281 19.51 -13.83 3.24
C PRO A 281 20.12 -12.85 4.25
N SER A 282 19.33 -11.84 4.62
CA SER A 282 19.71 -10.86 5.64
C SER A 282 19.91 -11.53 6.99
N ALA A 283 20.95 -11.12 7.72
CA ALA A 283 21.22 -11.62 9.07
C ALA A 283 20.21 -11.11 10.11
N GLU A 284 19.63 -9.94 9.87
CA GLU A 284 18.56 -9.33 10.65
C GLU A 284 17.27 -9.32 9.83
N GLY A 285 16.10 -9.28 10.49
CA GLY A 285 14.85 -9.44 9.77
C GLY A 285 13.62 -8.89 10.48
N ASP A 286 12.71 -8.35 9.67
CA ASP A 286 11.50 -7.65 10.10
C ASP A 286 10.37 -8.59 10.56
N GLU A 287 10.36 -9.85 10.12
CA GLU A 287 9.29 -10.81 10.44
C GLU A 287 9.80 -11.87 11.42
N ALA A 288 9.52 -11.67 12.71
CA ALA A 288 9.94 -12.57 13.80
C ALA A 288 11.48 -12.83 13.83
N GLY A 289 12.27 -11.81 13.50
CA GLY A 289 13.73 -11.89 13.45
C GLY A 289 14.27 -12.60 12.20
N ARG A 290 13.43 -12.80 11.17
CA ARG A 290 13.83 -13.35 9.86
C ARG A 290 13.47 -12.38 8.74
N GLU A 291 14.30 -12.38 7.71
CA GLU A 291 14.03 -11.65 6.48
C GLU A 291 12.73 -12.14 5.85
N SER A 292 11.87 -11.21 5.43
CA SER A 292 10.64 -11.57 4.74
C SER A 292 10.95 -12.05 3.31
N MET A 293 10.13 -12.97 2.78
CA MET A 293 10.29 -13.40 1.38
C MET A 293 10.12 -12.25 0.38
N SER A 294 9.32 -11.23 0.71
CA SER A 294 9.23 -10.00 -0.10
C SER A 294 10.60 -9.32 -0.20
N HIS A 295 11.29 -9.14 0.93
CA HIS A 295 12.61 -8.52 0.96
C HIS A 295 13.63 -9.35 0.18
N TYR A 296 13.74 -10.65 0.50
CA TYR A 296 14.69 -11.57 -0.13
C TYR A 296 14.51 -11.64 -1.65
N LEU A 297 13.26 -11.76 -2.13
CA LEU A 297 13.00 -11.86 -3.57
C LEU A 297 13.20 -10.52 -4.29
N THR A 298 12.85 -9.39 -3.68
CA THR A 298 13.17 -8.07 -4.24
C THR A 298 14.69 -7.86 -4.32
N LYS A 299 15.46 -8.30 -3.32
CA LYS A 299 16.93 -8.30 -3.34
C LYS A 299 17.45 -9.16 -4.51
N ALA A 300 16.94 -10.37 -4.69
CA ALA A 300 17.30 -11.23 -5.81
C ALA A 300 16.97 -10.61 -7.17
N PHE A 301 15.81 -9.96 -7.29
CA PHE A 301 15.41 -9.24 -8.50
C PHE A 301 16.41 -8.12 -8.82
N MET A 302 16.82 -7.33 -7.82
CA MET A 302 17.81 -6.27 -8.00
C MET A 302 19.18 -6.82 -8.41
N VAL A 303 19.65 -7.91 -7.80
CA VAL A 303 20.90 -8.57 -8.20
C VAL A 303 20.85 -9.00 -9.66
N ASN A 304 19.75 -9.63 -10.10
CA ASN A 304 19.58 -9.99 -11.51
C ASN A 304 19.65 -8.78 -12.43
N TYR A 305 18.90 -7.73 -12.12
CA TYR A 305 18.91 -6.51 -12.92
C TYR A 305 20.32 -5.94 -13.05
N LEU A 306 21.05 -5.80 -11.94
CA LEU A 306 22.40 -5.24 -11.92
C LEU A 306 23.38 -6.11 -12.72
N VAL A 307 23.34 -7.44 -12.54
CA VAL A 307 24.18 -8.38 -13.29
C VAL A 307 23.88 -8.33 -14.78
N SER A 308 22.59 -8.33 -15.17
CA SER A 308 22.19 -8.21 -16.57
C SER A 308 22.64 -6.87 -17.17
N ARG A 309 22.48 -5.77 -16.44
CA ARG A 309 22.88 -4.44 -16.91
C ARG A 309 24.39 -4.33 -17.13
N LEU A 310 25.19 -4.80 -16.17
CA LEU A 310 26.65 -4.84 -16.27
C LEU A 310 27.12 -5.80 -17.38
N THR A 311 26.43 -6.93 -17.57
CA THR A 311 26.73 -7.87 -18.66
C THR A 311 26.58 -7.19 -20.02
N GLU A 312 25.49 -6.47 -20.25
CA GLU A 312 25.29 -5.73 -21.50
C GLU A 312 26.29 -4.58 -21.66
N GLU A 313 26.65 -3.89 -20.58
CA GLU A 313 27.68 -2.84 -20.61
C GLU A 313 29.04 -3.41 -21.04
N PHE A 314 29.50 -4.50 -20.43
CA PHE A 314 30.76 -5.15 -20.79
C PHE A 314 30.75 -5.76 -22.19
N LYS A 315 29.60 -6.26 -22.67
CA LYS A 315 29.44 -6.66 -24.08
C LYS A 315 29.60 -5.48 -25.02
N GLY A 316 29.05 -4.32 -24.67
CA GLY A 316 29.25 -3.06 -25.40
C GLY A 316 30.71 -2.61 -25.45
N GLU A 317 31.49 -2.93 -24.43
CA GLU A 317 32.95 -2.71 -24.36
C GLU A 317 33.78 -3.79 -25.11
N GLY A 318 33.12 -4.80 -25.71
CA GLY A 318 33.76 -5.83 -26.54
C GLY A 318 34.04 -7.16 -25.84
N ALA A 319 33.60 -7.36 -24.59
CA ALA A 319 33.69 -8.66 -23.93
C ALA A 319 32.73 -9.68 -24.55
N LYS A 320 33.12 -10.96 -24.59
CA LYS A 320 32.23 -12.06 -25.01
C LYS A 320 31.18 -12.31 -23.93
N GLU A 321 30.02 -12.87 -24.31
CA GLU A 321 28.87 -13.07 -23.41
C GLU A 321 29.23 -13.77 -22.09
N ASP A 322 29.88 -14.93 -22.13
CA ASP A 322 30.26 -15.67 -20.91
C ASP A 322 31.27 -14.92 -20.03
N GLU A 323 32.17 -14.16 -20.65
CA GLU A 323 33.19 -13.37 -19.96
C GLU A 323 32.56 -12.13 -19.31
N ALA A 324 31.72 -11.41 -20.05
CA ALA A 324 30.95 -10.26 -19.59
C ALA A 324 30.07 -10.65 -18.39
N ARG A 325 29.36 -11.78 -18.50
CA ARG A 325 28.48 -12.27 -17.43
C ARG A 325 29.27 -12.66 -16.19
N ARG A 326 30.42 -13.34 -16.34
CA ARG A 326 31.29 -13.67 -15.20
C ARG A 326 31.80 -12.40 -14.50
N LYS A 327 32.29 -11.44 -15.28
CA LYS A 327 32.76 -10.15 -14.75
C LYS A 327 31.64 -9.38 -14.04
N ALA A 328 30.42 -9.41 -14.58
CA ALA A 328 29.25 -8.79 -13.94
C ALA A 328 28.88 -9.46 -12.61
N LEU A 329 28.95 -10.78 -12.51
CA LEU A 329 28.74 -11.50 -11.26
C LEU A 329 29.80 -11.13 -10.20
N ASP A 330 31.08 -11.06 -10.59
CA ASP A 330 32.17 -10.65 -9.69
C ASP A 330 32.06 -9.19 -9.23
N CYS A 331 31.28 -8.37 -9.95
CA CYS A 331 31.04 -6.98 -9.63
C CYS A 331 29.95 -6.74 -8.58
N VAL A 332 29.07 -7.71 -8.34
CA VAL A 332 27.93 -7.55 -7.41
C VAL A 332 28.17 -8.39 -6.17
N SER A 333 27.98 -7.81 -5.00
CA SER A 333 28.07 -8.49 -3.70
C SER A 333 26.79 -8.27 -2.92
N THR A 334 26.30 -9.30 -2.22
CA THR A 334 25.19 -9.16 -1.27
C THR A 334 25.69 -9.27 0.17
N GLU A 335 24.94 -8.71 1.11
CA GLU A 335 25.30 -8.72 2.53
C GLU A 335 26.72 -8.14 2.77
N TYR A 336 27.09 -7.12 1.99
CA TYR A 336 28.43 -6.56 1.99
C TYR A 336 28.63 -5.65 3.19
N GLN A 337 29.68 -5.90 3.97
CA GLN A 337 30.06 -5.06 5.09
C GLN A 337 31.42 -4.41 4.81
N PRO A 338 31.49 -3.09 4.60
CA PRO A 338 32.77 -2.40 4.42
C PRO A 338 33.62 -2.53 5.69
N GLY A 339 34.92 -2.71 5.51
CA GLY A 339 35.85 -2.84 6.63
C GLY A 339 35.80 -1.62 7.56
N GLY A 340 35.45 -1.85 8.84
CA GLY A 340 35.36 -0.80 9.85
C GLY A 340 33.99 -0.13 9.97
N ALA A 341 33.02 -0.45 9.10
CA ALA A 341 31.64 -0.01 9.24
C ALA A 341 30.79 -1.06 9.96
N ASN A 342 29.91 -0.60 10.86
CA ASN A 342 28.89 -1.44 11.51
C ASN A 342 27.61 -1.56 10.66
N VAL A 343 27.67 -1.21 9.38
CA VAL A 343 26.54 -1.25 8.47
C VAL A 343 26.79 -2.32 7.42
N ARG A 344 25.77 -3.12 7.15
CA ARG A 344 25.77 -4.12 6.10
C ARG A 344 24.81 -3.67 5.00
N TYR A 345 25.28 -3.75 3.77
CA TYR A 345 24.51 -3.41 2.59
C TYR A 345 23.84 -4.65 2.02
N ASP A 346 22.57 -4.54 1.66
CA ASP A 346 21.86 -5.61 0.98
C ASP A 346 22.53 -6.01 -0.33
N VAL A 347 22.83 -5.02 -1.17
CA VAL A 347 23.57 -5.21 -2.42
C VAL A 347 24.55 -4.07 -2.63
N TYR A 348 25.76 -4.41 -3.07
CA TYR A 348 26.82 -3.47 -3.40
C TYR A 348 27.44 -3.79 -4.75
N VAL A 349 27.64 -2.76 -5.57
CA VAL A 349 28.38 -2.84 -6.83
C VAL A 349 29.81 -2.34 -6.62
N ASN A 350 30.77 -3.22 -6.86
CA ASN A 350 32.18 -2.99 -6.56
C ASN A 350 32.77 -1.75 -7.27
N GLY A 351 33.83 -1.19 -6.65
CA GLY A 351 34.61 -0.11 -7.24
C GLY A 351 35.22 -0.53 -8.59
N GLY A 352 35.11 0.31 -9.61
CA GLY A 352 35.58 0.03 -10.97
C GLY A 352 34.63 -0.79 -11.85
N CYS A 353 33.41 -1.12 -11.37
CA CYS A 353 32.41 -1.89 -12.12
C CYS A 353 31.46 -1.01 -12.93
N GLY A 354 31.98 -0.43 -14.01
CA GLY A 354 31.18 0.29 -15.01
C GLY A 354 30.40 1.49 -14.45
N SER A 355 29.30 1.81 -15.13
CA SER A 355 28.42 2.95 -14.81
C SER A 355 27.74 2.86 -13.42
N LEU A 356 27.64 1.65 -12.87
CA LEU A 356 27.01 1.37 -11.57
C LEU A 356 28.02 1.29 -10.42
N SER A 357 29.29 1.61 -10.67
CA SER A 357 30.32 1.47 -9.66
C SER A 357 30.02 2.27 -8.38
N GLY A 358 30.23 1.62 -7.23
CA GLY A 358 30.03 2.21 -5.91
C GLY A 358 28.55 2.36 -5.51
N LEU A 359 27.62 1.82 -6.30
CA LEU A 359 26.21 1.82 -5.97
C LEU A 359 25.94 0.87 -4.80
N VAL A 360 25.22 1.39 -3.80
CA VAL A 360 24.59 0.59 -2.76
C VAL A 360 23.08 0.54 -3.04
N VAL A 361 22.51 -0.66 -2.96
CA VAL A 361 21.06 -0.85 -3.00
C VAL A 361 20.63 -1.42 -1.65
N GLU A 362 19.69 -0.75 -1.01
CA GLU A 362 19.01 -1.22 0.20
C GLU A 362 17.57 -1.54 -0.17
N VAL A 363 17.16 -2.79 0.09
CA VAL A 363 15.76 -3.18 -0.05
C VAL A 363 15.09 -2.88 1.28
N GLU A 364 13.96 -2.19 1.26
CA GLU A 364 13.31 -1.76 2.49
C GLU A 364 11.88 -2.28 2.54
N THR A 365 11.68 -3.35 3.33
CA THR A 365 10.33 -3.75 3.75
C THR A 365 9.88 -2.91 4.92
N LEU A 366 8.68 -2.36 4.82
CA LEU A 366 8.04 -1.50 5.81
C LEU A 366 7.24 -2.32 6.85
N TYR A 367 7.26 -3.65 6.77
CA TYR A 367 6.48 -4.55 7.64
C TYR A 367 6.80 -4.40 9.13
N GLY A 368 5.76 -4.37 9.97
CA GLY A 368 5.88 -4.38 11.43
C GLY A 368 6.58 -3.19 12.06
N THR A 369 6.87 -2.14 11.27
CA THR A 369 7.70 -1.02 11.73
C THR A 369 6.93 -0.03 12.59
N GLY A 370 5.62 0.13 12.35
CA GLY A 370 4.77 1.18 12.94
C GLY A 370 5.13 2.61 12.52
N THR A 371 6.39 2.86 12.16
CA THR A 371 7.03 4.15 11.84
C THR A 371 7.86 4.06 10.56
N ALA A 372 7.25 3.56 9.48
CA ALA A 372 7.91 3.26 8.20
C ALA A 372 8.90 4.32 7.69
N LEU A 373 8.56 5.62 7.78
CA LEU A 373 9.44 6.70 7.33
C LEU A 373 10.70 6.85 8.17
N HIS A 374 10.61 6.67 9.49
CA HIS A 374 11.77 6.74 10.37
C HIS A 374 12.73 5.58 10.08
N LYS A 375 12.21 4.37 9.87
CA LYS A 375 13.03 3.23 9.46
C LYS A 375 13.82 3.53 8.18
N VAL A 376 13.13 4.00 7.14
CA VAL A 376 13.79 4.32 5.86
C VAL A 376 14.82 5.44 6.04
N LEU A 377 14.51 6.46 6.82
CA LEU A 377 15.45 7.55 7.14
C LEU A 377 16.69 7.03 7.88
N ASP A 378 16.51 6.15 8.88
CA ASP A 378 17.61 5.54 9.65
C ASP A 378 18.52 4.68 8.75
N THR A 379 17.93 3.95 7.79
CA THR A 379 18.69 3.25 6.75
C THR A 379 19.53 4.24 5.96
N ILE A 380 18.94 5.30 5.40
CA ILE A 380 19.69 6.29 4.62
C ILE A 380 20.81 6.92 5.45
N GLU A 381 20.50 7.37 6.67
CA GLU A 381 21.45 8.00 7.58
C GLU A 381 22.64 7.10 7.89
N SER A 382 22.37 5.84 8.24
CA SER A 382 23.43 4.89 8.59
C SER A 382 24.36 4.62 7.40
N ARG A 383 23.83 4.50 6.17
CA ARG A 383 24.62 4.26 4.96
C ARG A 383 25.43 5.49 4.57
N VAL A 384 24.84 6.68 4.62
CA VAL A 384 25.55 7.93 4.34
C VAL A 384 26.68 8.17 5.36
N LYS A 385 26.42 7.92 6.66
CA LYS A 385 27.45 7.99 7.72
C LYS A 385 28.57 6.96 7.51
N ALA A 386 28.27 5.80 6.90
CA ALA A 386 29.26 4.80 6.49
C ALA A 386 30.04 5.17 5.21
N GLY A 387 29.78 6.35 4.62
CA GLY A 387 30.52 6.88 3.48
C GLY A 387 29.89 6.62 2.12
N VAL A 388 28.72 6.00 2.05
CA VAL A 388 28.01 5.75 0.79
C VAL A 388 27.74 7.07 0.07
N SER A 389 28.04 7.12 -1.23
CA SER A 389 27.79 8.28 -2.10
C SER A 389 26.61 8.09 -3.05
N ARG A 390 26.30 6.84 -3.42
CA ARG A 390 25.23 6.47 -4.34
C ARG A 390 24.37 5.39 -3.68
N LEU A 391 23.12 5.72 -3.39
CA LEU A 391 22.20 4.87 -2.64
C LEU A 391 20.86 4.78 -3.36
N TRP A 392 20.47 3.56 -3.69
CA TRP A 392 19.11 3.24 -4.12
C TRP A 392 18.35 2.58 -2.98
N VAL A 393 17.23 3.18 -2.59
CA VAL A 393 16.29 2.58 -1.65
C VAL A 393 15.17 1.94 -2.46
N VAL A 394 15.05 0.62 -2.41
CA VAL A 394 14.07 -0.15 -3.17
C VAL A 394 12.96 -0.65 -2.24
N VAL A 395 11.76 -0.10 -2.39
CA VAL A 395 10.59 -0.50 -1.60
C VAL A 395 9.70 -1.42 -2.45
N PRO A 396 9.31 -2.62 -1.96
CA PRO A 396 8.39 -3.49 -2.68
C PRO A 396 7.06 -2.80 -3.05
N ASN A 397 6.54 -3.11 -4.24
CA ASN A 397 5.46 -2.35 -4.88
C ASN A 397 4.25 -2.05 -3.98
N PRO A 398 3.61 -3.01 -3.29
CA PRO A 398 2.40 -2.71 -2.54
C PRO A 398 2.66 -1.66 -1.44
N GLN A 399 3.81 -1.74 -0.79
CA GLN A 399 4.21 -0.86 0.29
C GLN A 399 4.64 0.51 -0.26
N ALA A 400 5.36 0.51 -1.38
CA ALA A 400 5.72 1.71 -2.10
C ALA A 400 4.49 2.52 -2.53
N ILE A 401 3.42 1.85 -2.99
CA ILE A 401 2.17 2.52 -3.37
C ILE A 401 1.42 3.05 -2.14
N ILE A 402 1.30 2.26 -1.06
CA ILE A 402 0.64 2.70 0.18
C ILE A 402 1.30 3.97 0.76
N TYR A 403 2.63 4.07 0.66
CA TYR A 403 3.41 5.20 1.19
C TYR A 403 3.92 6.15 0.11
N LEU A 404 3.41 6.10 -1.13
CA LEU A 404 4.01 6.78 -2.27
C LEU A 404 4.24 8.28 -2.02
N PRO A 405 3.24 9.07 -1.57
CA PRO A 405 3.45 10.49 -1.30
C PRO A 405 4.48 10.75 -0.21
N GLN A 406 4.49 9.94 0.86
CA GLN A 406 5.40 10.12 1.98
C GLN A 406 6.83 9.74 1.61
N LEU A 407 7.01 8.69 0.79
CA LEU A 407 8.32 8.29 0.27
C LEU A 407 8.90 9.34 -0.69
N LEU A 408 8.07 9.97 -1.54
CA LEU A 408 8.50 11.08 -2.40
C LEU A 408 8.98 12.28 -1.58
N ARG A 409 8.25 12.65 -0.53
CA ARG A 409 8.67 13.72 0.40
C ARG A 409 9.95 13.33 1.16
N LEU A 410 10.08 12.07 1.56
CA LEU A 410 11.26 11.57 2.24
C LEU A 410 12.49 11.58 1.33
N GLU A 411 12.35 11.20 0.05
CA GLU A 411 13.43 11.28 -0.94
C GLU A 411 13.93 12.73 -1.07
N ARG A 412 12.99 13.69 -1.21
CA ARG A 412 13.32 15.13 -1.26
C ARG A 412 14.04 15.59 0.00
N TYR A 413 13.48 15.27 1.17
CA TYR A 413 14.08 15.61 2.46
C TYR A 413 15.50 15.03 2.61
N ALA A 414 15.71 13.76 2.25
CA ALA A 414 16.99 13.10 2.33
C ALA A 414 18.04 13.72 1.40
N ARG A 415 17.66 14.09 0.17
CA ARG A 415 18.56 14.78 -0.78
C ARG A 415 18.96 16.18 -0.28
N GLU A 416 18.03 16.90 0.33
CA GLU A 416 18.29 18.21 0.93
C GLU A 416 19.22 18.10 2.15
N LEU A 417 19.02 17.08 2.98
CA LEU A 417 19.81 16.81 4.18
C LEU A 417 21.23 16.33 3.85
N PHE A 418 21.38 15.45 2.85
CA PHE A 418 22.65 14.84 2.47
C PHE A 418 23.16 15.37 1.12
N LYS A 419 23.37 16.69 1.03
CA LYS A 419 23.84 17.35 -0.21
C LYS A 419 25.12 16.71 -0.74
N GLY A 420 25.16 16.50 -2.05
CA GLY A 420 26.29 15.86 -2.75
C GLY A 420 26.27 14.33 -2.73
N LYS A 421 25.20 13.73 -2.19
CA LYS A 421 24.92 12.29 -2.29
C LYS A 421 23.82 12.04 -3.31
N GLU A 422 23.95 10.96 -4.07
CA GLU A 422 22.93 10.48 -5.01
C GLU A 422 22.04 9.49 -4.27
N ILE A 423 20.87 9.96 -3.81
CA ILE A 423 19.89 9.15 -3.07
C ILE A 423 18.61 9.09 -3.89
N GLU A 424 18.21 7.89 -4.28
CA GLU A 424 17.09 7.68 -5.18
C GLU A 424 16.18 6.56 -4.68
N PHE A 425 14.87 6.75 -4.84
CA PHE A 425 13.88 5.78 -4.39
C PHE A 425 13.27 5.05 -5.57
N TYR A 426 13.19 3.73 -5.44
CA TYR A 426 12.75 2.81 -6.48
C TYR A 426 11.68 1.84 -5.97
N THR A 427 10.89 1.35 -6.90
CA THR A 427 10.13 0.11 -6.78
C THR A 427 10.38 -0.73 -8.03
N LEU A 428 9.61 -1.79 -8.27
CA LEU A 428 9.86 -2.69 -9.40
C LEU A 428 8.84 -2.53 -10.51
N ASP A 429 9.28 -2.64 -11.75
CA ASP A 429 8.45 -3.02 -12.89
C ASP A 429 8.76 -4.48 -13.22
N VAL A 430 7.98 -5.40 -12.65
CA VAL A 430 8.23 -6.84 -12.77
C VAL A 430 7.96 -7.35 -14.18
N LYS A 431 7.14 -6.63 -14.96
CA LYS A 431 6.91 -6.94 -16.37
C LYS A 431 8.11 -6.58 -17.23
N GLY A 432 8.71 -5.41 -16.99
CA GLY A 432 9.93 -4.94 -17.66
C GLY A 432 11.21 -5.61 -17.14
N GLY A 433 11.19 -6.21 -15.94
CA GLY A 433 12.37 -6.79 -15.32
C GLY A 433 13.36 -5.73 -14.82
N VAL A 434 12.87 -4.53 -14.46
CA VAL A 434 13.70 -3.37 -14.11
C VAL A 434 13.20 -2.68 -12.85
N PRO A 435 14.08 -2.02 -12.08
CA PRO A 435 13.65 -1.05 -11.08
C PRO A 435 13.09 0.19 -11.79
N VAL A 436 12.10 0.84 -11.17
CA VAL A 436 11.47 2.06 -11.64
C VAL A 436 11.47 3.11 -10.53
N ARG A 437 11.81 4.36 -10.85
CA ARG A 437 11.84 5.44 -9.85
C ARG A 437 10.44 5.73 -9.35
N LEU A 438 10.30 6.02 -8.05
CA LEU A 438 8.98 6.35 -7.48
C LEU A 438 8.34 7.58 -8.15
N VAL A 439 9.15 8.54 -8.61
CA VAL A 439 8.66 9.71 -9.35
C VAL A 439 7.95 9.31 -10.66
N GLU A 440 8.40 8.26 -11.33
CA GLU A 440 7.79 7.77 -12.58
C GLU A 440 6.48 7.04 -12.30
N VAL A 441 6.42 6.27 -11.20
CA VAL A 441 5.18 5.66 -10.71
C VAL A 441 4.15 6.73 -10.37
N ALA A 442 4.58 7.78 -9.67
CA ALA A 442 3.72 8.89 -9.27
C ALA A 442 3.17 9.67 -10.46
N ARG A 443 4.00 9.91 -11.50
CA ARG A 443 3.55 10.55 -12.74
C ARG A 443 2.44 9.77 -13.44
N ARG A 444 2.57 8.44 -13.54
CA ARG A 444 1.50 7.61 -14.14
C ARG A 444 0.18 7.76 -13.40
N LEU A 445 0.22 7.77 -12.07
CA LEU A 445 -0.98 7.96 -11.26
C LEU A 445 -1.56 9.37 -11.39
N LEU A 446 -0.68 10.39 -11.42
CA LEU A 446 -1.04 11.79 -11.59
C LEU A 446 -1.68 12.07 -12.96
N ASP A 447 -1.11 11.51 -14.03
CA ASP A 447 -1.63 11.66 -15.39
C ASP A 447 -3.05 11.09 -15.49
N GLU A 448 -3.27 9.91 -14.91
CA GLU A 448 -4.60 9.29 -14.87
C GLU A 448 -5.58 10.08 -13.99
N TRP A 449 -5.11 10.58 -12.84
CA TRP A 449 -5.91 11.42 -11.95
C TRP A 449 -6.38 12.70 -12.66
N ARG A 450 -5.48 13.43 -13.30
CA ARG A 450 -5.77 14.66 -14.05
C ARG A 450 -6.69 14.40 -15.24
N ARG A 451 -6.44 13.30 -15.97
CA ARG A 451 -7.32 12.85 -17.06
C ARG A 451 -8.76 12.65 -16.60
N LEU A 452 -8.97 12.07 -15.42
CA LEU A 452 -10.30 11.87 -14.83
C LEU A 452 -10.95 13.17 -14.34
N LYS A 453 -10.16 14.18 -13.96
CA LYS A 453 -10.65 15.53 -13.60
C LYS A 453 -10.94 16.41 -14.82
N GLY A 454 -10.61 15.96 -16.03
CA GLY A 454 -10.73 16.78 -17.24
C GLY A 454 -9.67 17.87 -17.32
N GLU A 455 -8.58 17.73 -16.56
CA GLU A 455 -7.44 18.62 -16.62
C GLU A 455 -6.50 18.14 -17.74
N PRO A 456 -5.96 19.05 -18.58
CA PRO A 456 -5.00 18.67 -19.62
C PRO A 456 -3.75 18.07 -18.95
N ALA A 457 -3.33 16.90 -19.43
CA ALA A 457 -2.06 16.29 -19.01
C ALA A 457 -0.91 17.29 -19.26
N GLY A 458 -0.19 17.64 -18.21
CA GLY A 458 0.88 18.63 -18.27
C GLY A 458 2.11 18.11 -18.99
N GLY A 459 2.27 18.49 -20.26
CA GLY A 459 3.51 18.40 -21.06
C GLY A 459 3.45 17.38 -22.19
N ALA A 460 3.70 17.67 -23.47
CA ALA A 460 4.33 18.83 -24.12
C ALA A 460 3.51 19.29 -25.33
N GLU A 461 3.41 20.60 -25.54
CA GLU A 461 2.93 21.17 -26.79
C GLU A 461 3.94 20.89 -27.92
N GLU A 462 3.61 19.98 -28.83
CA GLU A 462 4.11 20.10 -30.21
C GLU A 462 3.24 21.11 -30.93
N GLY A 463 3.74 22.34 -31.00
CA GLY A 463 3.18 23.39 -31.84
C GLY A 463 3.25 23.00 -33.30
N VAL A 464 2.08 22.78 -33.92
CA VAL A 464 1.90 22.96 -35.36
C VAL A 464 0.58 23.67 -35.59
N THR A 465 0.63 24.99 -35.66
CA THR A 465 -0.37 25.79 -36.36
C THR A 465 -0.28 25.50 -37.86
N PRO A 466 -1.38 25.13 -38.56
CA PRO A 466 -1.39 25.19 -40.01
C PRO A 466 -1.50 26.66 -40.44
N ALA A 467 -0.57 27.08 -41.31
CA ALA A 467 -0.69 28.34 -42.03
C ALA A 467 -1.89 28.31 -43.00
N GLN A 468 -2.43 29.51 -43.23
CA GLN A 468 -3.64 29.86 -43.99
C GLN A 468 -3.73 29.28 -45.40
#